data_AF-V9LJ22-F1
#
_entry.id   AF-V9LJ22-F1
#
_cell.length_a   1.000
_cell.length_b   1.000
_cell.length_c   1.000
_cell.angle_alpha   90.00
_cell.angle_beta   90.00
_cell.angle_gamma   90.00
#
_symmetry.space_group_name_H-M   'P 1'
#
loop_
_entity.id
_entity.type
_entity.pdbx_description
1 polymer ?
#
loop_
_entity_poly.entity_id
_entity_poly.type
_entity_poly.pdbx_seq_one_letter_code
_entity_poly.pdbx_strand_id
1 'polypeptide(L)'
;VQDKTPLYSQLLQAYKWSNKLQFHAGLASSLLNQQSLKRSAMQMGVSAKRRPKVQPSTLALPPQYVDDVIARIDRMFPDMSISLSRPNGSSAVLLVTLGKVLKAIVVMRSLFIDRTIIKAYHEHVLTDDGKLDIWSKSSHQVFQKVTDHATTALLHYQLPR
;
A
#
# COMPACT_ATOMS: atom_id res chain seq x y z
N VAL A 1 48.80 32.74 -3.51
CA VAL A 1 47.39 32.41 -3.17
C VAL A 1 47.23 30.91 -3.39
N GLN A 2 47.13 30.14 -2.30
CA GLN A 2 46.85 28.70 -2.40
C GLN A 2 45.36 28.53 -2.69
N ASP A 3 45.00 28.11 -3.89
CA ASP A 3 43.61 27.76 -4.22
C ASP A 3 43.20 26.51 -3.44
N LYS A 4 42.55 26.73 -2.30
CA LYS A 4 41.92 25.72 -1.45
C LYS A 4 40.48 25.44 -1.92
N THR A 5 40.25 25.27 -3.21
CA THR A 5 38.93 24.86 -3.71
C THR A 5 38.87 23.32 -3.70
N PRO A 6 38.01 22.68 -2.88
CA PRO A 6 37.87 21.22 -2.80
C PRO A 6 37.15 20.63 -4.03
N LEU A 7 37.35 21.22 -5.21
CA LEU A 7 36.62 20.89 -6.42
C LEU A 7 36.95 19.47 -6.90
N TYR A 8 38.24 19.11 -6.83
CA TYR A 8 38.71 17.79 -7.26
C TYR A 8 38.17 16.67 -6.35
N SER A 9 38.20 16.86 -5.04
CA SER A 9 37.70 15.85 -4.09
C SER A 9 36.18 15.69 -4.19
N GLN A 10 35.45 16.79 -4.37
CA GLN A 10 34.00 16.76 -4.61
C GLN A 10 33.65 16.08 -5.93
N LEU A 11 34.37 16.38 -7.02
CA LEU A 11 34.15 15.75 -8.32
C LEU A 11 34.44 14.25 -8.26
N LEU A 12 35.53 13.86 -7.59
CA LEU A 12 35.87 12.46 -7.38
C LEU A 12 34.82 11.72 -6.55
N GLN A 13 34.27 12.37 -5.51
CA GLN A 13 33.20 11.79 -4.68
C GLN A 13 31.90 11.66 -5.48
N ALA A 14 31.53 12.66 -6.28
CA ALA A 14 30.37 12.61 -7.16
C ALA A 14 30.49 11.50 -8.21
N TYR A 15 31.68 11.33 -8.79
CA TYR A 15 31.95 10.24 -9.73
C TYR A 15 31.81 8.86 -9.08
N LYS A 16 32.40 8.67 -7.89
CA LYS A 16 32.26 7.42 -7.12
C LYS A 16 30.81 7.11 -6.76
N TRP A 17 30.05 8.13 -6.33
CA TRP A 17 28.64 8.00 -6.02
C TRP A 17 27.81 7.63 -7.25
N SER A 18 28.04 8.29 -8.39
CA SER A 18 27.36 8.01 -9.66
C SER A 18 27.59 6.56 -10.11
N ASN A 19 28.85 6.09 -10.08
CA ASN A 19 29.17 4.69 -10.39
C ASN A 19 28.43 3.71 -9.46
N LYS A 20 28.39 3.99 -8.16
CA LYS A 20 27.71 3.15 -7.18
C LYS A 20 26.20 3.12 -7.43
N LEU A 21 25.59 4.29 -7.73
CA LEU A 21 24.18 4.39 -8.09
C LEU A 21 23.87 3.58 -9.36
N GLN A 22 24.68 3.74 -10.40
CA GLN A 22 24.48 3.05 -11.68
C GLN A 22 24.60 1.52 -11.52
N PHE A 23 25.53 1.06 -10.69
CA PHE A 23 25.65 -0.35 -10.33
C PHE A 23 24.41 -0.89 -9.61
N HIS A 24 23.94 -0.20 -8.55
CA HIS A 24 22.75 -0.62 -7.82
C HIS A 24 21.47 -0.54 -8.66
N ALA A 25 21.34 0.47 -9.53
CA ALA A 25 20.24 0.60 -10.47
C ALA A 25 20.25 -0.55 -11.50
N GLY A 26 21.43 -0.96 -11.98
CA GLY A 26 21.60 -2.12 -12.85
C GLY A 26 21.15 -3.43 -12.17
N LEU A 27 21.57 -3.65 -10.91
CA LEU A 27 21.12 -4.80 -10.11
C LEU A 27 19.61 -4.77 -9.84
N ALA A 28 19.05 -3.62 -9.48
CA ALA A 28 17.61 -3.50 -9.27
C ALA A 28 16.83 -3.78 -10.56
N SER A 29 17.30 -3.25 -11.68
CA SER A 29 16.72 -3.52 -13.00
C SER A 29 16.78 -5.02 -13.36
N SER A 30 17.91 -5.69 -13.09
CA SER A 30 18.02 -7.13 -13.36
C SER A 30 17.10 -7.95 -12.46
N LEU A 31 17.00 -7.62 -11.17
CA LEU A 31 16.09 -8.29 -10.23
C LEU A 31 14.62 -8.09 -10.61
N LEU A 32 14.23 -6.87 -10.98
CA LEU A 32 12.88 -6.58 -11.44
C LEU A 32 12.54 -7.33 -12.73
N ASN A 33 13.50 -7.47 -13.65
CA ASN A 33 13.31 -8.23 -14.89
C ASN A 33 13.38 -9.75 -14.69
N GLN A 34 14.15 -10.24 -13.71
CA GLN A 34 14.20 -11.66 -13.34
C GLN A 34 12.93 -12.11 -12.62
N GLN A 35 12.34 -11.23 -11.81
CA GLN A 35 11.00 -11.39 -11.24
C GLN A 35 9.92 -11.16 -12.31
N SER A 36 10.08 -11.79 -13.48
CA SER A 36 8.91 -12.25 -14.21
C SER A 36 8.23 -13.26 -13.29
N LEU A 37 7.27 -12.78 -12.48
CA LEU A 37 6.18 -13.63 -12.01
C LEU A 37 5.83 -14.48 -13.22
N LYS A 38 5.97 -15.81 -13.13
CA LYS A 38 5.63 -16.70 -14.25
C LYS A 38 4.14 -16.52 -14.50
N ARG A 39 3.82 -15.50 -15.29
CA ARG A 39 2.50 -15.13 -15.77
C ARG A 39 2.15 -16.25 -16.74
N SER A 40 1.41 -17.23 -16.27
CA SER A 40 0.78 -18.26 -17.10
C SER A 40 -0.13 -17.66 -18.19
N ALA A 41 -0.37 -16.35 -18.19
CA ALA A 41 -1.14 -15.62 -19.19
C ALA A 41 -0.33 -15.08 -20.39
N MET A 42 0.94 -15.49 -20.60
CA MET A 42 1.73 -15.05 -21.77
C MET A 42 1.72 -16.02 -22.97
N GLN A 43 0.77 -16.96 -23.00
CA GLN A 43 0.43 -17.75 -24.19
C GLN A 43 -0.85 -17.24 -24.87
N MET A 44 -0.94 -15.95 -25.13
CA MET A 44 -1.86 -15.45 -26.16
C MET A 44 -1.10 -14.42 -26.99
N GLY A 45 -0.42 -14.93 -28.02
CA GLY A 45 0.21 -14.09 -29.02
C GLY A 45 -0.84 -13.26 -29.74
N VAL A 46 -0.77 -11.94 -29.63
CA VAL A 46 -1.31 -11.02 -30.63
C VAL A 46 -0.72 -9.62 -30.47
N SER A 47 0.13 -9.28 -31.44
CA SER A 47 0.40 -7.97 -32.05
C SER A 47 0.51 -6.71 -31.16
N ALA A 48 1.70 -6.11 -31.21
CA ALA A 48 2.07 -4.82 -30.65
C ALA A 48 1.37 -3.62 -31.36
N LYS A 49 0.06 -3.45 -31.13
CA LYS A 49 -0.61 -2.15 -31.32
C LYS A 49 -1.23 -1.71 -30.00
N ARG A 50 -0.56 -0.74 -29.38
CA ARG A 50 -1.01 0.14 -28.29
C ARG A 50 -2.44 -0.14 -27.81
N ARG A 51 -2.61 -1.09 -26.89
CA ARG A 51 -3.83 -1.14 -26.08
C ARG A 51 -3.77 0.03 -25.11
N PRO A 52 -4.80 0.91 -25.06
CA PRO A 52 -4.93 1.86 -23.97
C PRO A 52 -4.89 1.04 -22.67
N LYS A 53 -4.09 1.49 -21.71
CA LYS A 53 -4.09 0.92 -20.35
C LYS A 53 -5.49 1.20 -19.80
N VAL A 54 -6.42 0.27 -19.96
CA VAL A 54 -7.77 0.36 -19.38
C VAL A 54 -7.55 0.44 -17.89
N GLN A 55 -7.64 1.64 -17.32
CA GLN A 55 -7.66 1.78 -15.88
C GLN A 55 -8.87 0.97 -15.37
N PRO A 56 -8.70 0.12 -14.35
CA PRO A 56 -9.83 -0.60 -13.77
C PRO A 56 -10.94 0.39 -13.39
N SER A 57 -12.15 0.25 -13.95
CA SER A 57 -13.30 1.13 -13.68
C SER A 57 -13.72 1.14 -12.20
N THR A 58 -13.27 0.14 -11.45
CA THR A 58 -13.41 0.03 -10.00
C THR A 58 -12.61 1.07 -9.21
N LEU A 59 -11.65 1.78 -9.82
CA LEU A 59 -10.90 2.88 -9.18
C LEU A 59 -11.63 4.23 -9.18
N ALA A 60 -12.75 4.35 -9.90
CA ALA A 60 -13.47 5.60 -10.10
C ALA A 60 -14.98 5.47 -9.75
N LEU A 61 -15.30 4.77 -8.65
CA LEU A 61 -16.68 4.72 -8.16
C LEU A 61 -17.01 5.98 -7.35
N PRO A 62 -18.25 6.49 -7.44
CA PRO A 62 -18.71 7.56 -6.57
C PRO A 62 -18.58 7.18 -5.09
N PRO A 63 -18.21 8.13 -4.21
CA PRO A 63 -18.11 7.91 -2.76
C PRO A 63 -19.36 7.27 -2.16
N GLN A 64 -20.55 7.68 -2.61
CA GLN A 64 -21.84 7.17 -2.15
C GLN A 64 -21.98 5.65 -2.33
N TYR A 65 -21.49 5.11 -3.45
CA TYR A 65 -21.56 3.67 -3.70
C TYR A 65 -20.69 2.88 -2.71
N VAL A 66 -19.53 3.43 -2.35
CA VAL A 66 -18.65 2.84 -1.32
C VAL A 66 -19.34 2.88 0.04
N ASP A 67 -19.99 3.99 0.39
CA ASP A 67 -20.71 4.15 1.65
C ASP A 67 -21.87 3.14 1.76
N ASP A 68 -22.64 2.95 0.69
CA ASP A 68 -23.73 1.96 0.66
C ASP A 68 -23.23 0.52 0.83
N VAL A 69 -22.09 0.19 0.21
CA VAL A 69 -21.46 -1.14 0.38
C VAL A 69 -20.99 -1.32 1.82
N ILE A 70 -20.35 -0.31 2.41
CA ILE A 70 -19.89 -0.35 3.80
C ILE A 70 -21.07 -0.49 4.75
N ALA A 71 -22.15 0.27 4.56
CA ALA A 71 -23.35 0.20 5.39
C ALA A 71 -24.04 -1.18 5.29
N ARG A 72 -24.01 -1.82 4.12
CA ARG A 72 -24.47 -3.21 3.97
C ARG A 72 -23.60 -4.18 4.76
N ILE A 73 -22.28 -4.03 4.72
CA ILE A 73 -21.34 -4.90 5.46
C ILE A 73 -21.52 -4.74 6.96
N ASP A 74 -21.63 -3.50 7.46
CA ASP A 74 -21.85 -3.21 8.88
C ASP A 74 -23.12 -3.90 9.42
N ARG A 75 -24.20 -3.93 8.62
CA ARG A 75 -25.44 -4.64 8.99
C ARG A 75 -25.34 -6.17 8.94
N MET A 76 -24.43 -6.74 8.16
CA MET A 76 -24.26 -8.20 8.09
C MET A 76 -23.55 -8.77 9.30
N PHE A 77 -22.72 -7.98 9.99
CA PHE A 77 -21.86 -8.44 11.07
C PHE A 77 -22.13 -7.66 12.36
N PRO A 78 -23.09 -8.09 13.20
CA PRO A 78 -23.48 -7.36 14.41
C PRO A 78 -22.35 -7.25 15.46
N ASP A 79 -21.37 -8.15 15.44
CA ASP A 79 -20.21 -8.14 16.36
C ASP A 79 -19.05 -7.24 15.89
N MET A 80 -19.19 -6.61 14.72
CA MET A 80 -18.17 -5.78 14.10
C MET A 80 -18.73 -4.38 13.86
N SER A 81 -18.09 -3.35 14.44
CA SER A 81 -18.47 -1.96 14.18
C SER A 81 -17.52 -1.30 13.20
N ILE A 82 -18.06 -0.66 12.17
CA ILE A 82 -17.28 0.00 11.12
C ILE A 82 -17.51 1.51 11.18
N SER A 83 -16.45 2.25 11.46
CA SER A 83 -16.45 3.71 11.39
C SER A 83 -15.68 4.18 10.17
N LEU A 84 -16.33 4.99 9.33
CA LEU A 84 -15.76 5.52 8.09
C LEU A 84 -15.27 6.96 8.31
N SER A 85 -14.04 7.23 7.88
CA SER A 85 -13.46 8.58 7.84
C SER A 85 -12.84 8.88 6.48
N ARG A 86 -12.95 10.12 6.00
CA ARG A 86 -12.44 10.57 4.70
C ARG A 86 -11.50 11.77 4.86
N PRO A 87 -10.26 11.57 5.34
CA PRO A 87 -9.34 12.68 5.61
C PRO A 87 -8.96 13.48 4.35
N ASN A 88 -8.94 12.85 3.17
CA ASN A 88 -8.56 13.49 1.90
C ASN A 88 -9.68 13.39 0.83
N GLY A 89 -10.95 13.36 1.24
CA GLY A 89 -12.13 13.38 0.36
C GLY A 89 -12.44 12.07 -0.37
N SER A 90 -11.56 11.62 -1.27
CA SER A 90 -11.82 10.43 -2.10
C SER A 90 -11.42 9.11 -1.43
N SER A 91 -10.33 9.12 -0.65
CA SER A 91 -9.86 7.93 0.07
C SER A 91 -10.72 7.67 1.31
N ALA A 92 -11.24 6.44 1.41
CA ALA A 92 -12.02 5.97 2.54
C ALA A 92 -11.08 5.28 3.53
N VAL A 93 -11.07 5.72 4.77
CA VAL A 93 -10.34 5.08 5.86
C VAL A 93 -11.35 4.50 6.82
N LEU A 94 -11.39 3.19 6.90
CA LEU A 94 -12.32 2.45 7.74
C LEU A 94 -11.59 2.02 9.02
N LEU A 95 -12.16 2.36 10.16
CA LEU A 95 -11.79 1.81 11.44
C LEU A 95 -12.82 0.75 11.81
N VAL A 96 -12.39 -0.50 11.69
CA VAL A 96 -13.14 -1.70 12.01
C VAL A 96 -12.79 -2.13 13.43
N THR A 97 -13.76 -2.20 14.33
CA THR A 97 -13.55 -2.75 15.68
C THR A 97 -14.26 -4.09 15.77
N LEU A 98 -13.51 -5.13 16.11
CA LEU A 98 -14.04 -6.48 16.32
C LEU A 98 -14.11 -6.76 17.82
N GLY A 99 -15.31 -6.60 18.39
CA GLY A 99 -15.57 -6.77 19.82
C GLY A 99 -14.50 -6.14 20.72
N LYS A 100 -13.90 -6.95 21.61
CA LYS A 100 -12.79 -6.57 22.51
C LYS A 100 -11.44 -7.16 22.08
N VAL A 101 -11.33 -7.63 20.84
CA VAL A 101 -10.15 -8.40 20.37
C VAL A 101 -9.18 -7.48 19.63
N LEU A 102 -9.64 -6.83 18.57
CA LEU A 102 -8.78 -6.05 17.68
C LEU A 102 -9.49 -4.83 17.12
N LYS A 103 -8.66 -3.89 16.64
CA LYS A 103 -9.05 -2.76 15.82
C LYS A 103 -8.25 -2.81 14.53
N ALA A 104 -8.92 -2.85 13.39
CA ALA A 104 -8.30 -2.86 12.08
C ALA A 104 -8.55 -1.52 11.37
N ILE A 105 -7.49 -0.98 10.81
CA ILE A 105 -7.51 0.22 9.96
C ILE A 105 -7.37 -0.26 8.53
N VAL A 106 -8.38 -0.01 7.72
CA VAL A 106 -8.41 -0.36 6.30
C VAL A 106 -8.46 0.92 5.49
N VAL A 107 -7.38 1.20 4.76
CA VAL A 107 -7.33 2.32 3.81
C VAL A 107 -7.77 1.80 2.47
N MET A 108 -8.84 2.38 1.95
CA MET A 108 -9.45 2.03 0.68
C MET A 108 -9.42 3.21 -0.27
N ARG A 109 -9.10 2.92 -1.53
CA ARG A 109 -9.31 3.83 -2.65
C ARG A 109 -10.45 3.25 -3.49
N SER A 110 -11.63 3.87 -3.42
CA SER A 110 -12.87 3.26 -3.94
C SER A 110 -13.12 1.90 -3.25
N LEU A 111 -13.42 0.83 -3.98
CA LEU A 111 -13.54 -0.53 -3.44
C LEU A 111 -12.22 -1.29 -3.36
N PHE A 112 -11.09 -0.69 -3.77
CA PHE A 112 -9.79 -1.31 -3.60
C PHE A 112 -9.25 -1.04 -2.21
N ILE A 113 -8.86 -2.09 -1.52
CA ILE A 113 -8.07 -2.00 -0.30
C ILE A 113 -6.62 -1.70 -0.71
N ASP A 114 -6.05 -0.62 -0.21
CA ASP A 114 -4.67 -0.22 -0.50
C ASP A 114 -3.74 -0.63 0.65
N ARG A 115 -4.22 -0.47 1.89
CA ARG A 115 -3.46 -0.83 3.10
C ARG A 115 -4.39 -1.36 4.16
N THR A 116 -3.91 -2.37 4.89
CA THR A 116 -4.53 -2.85 6.14
C THR A 116 -3.50 -2.79 7.25
N ILE A 117 -3.92 -2.34 8.42
CA ILE A 117 -3.11 -2.35 9.65
C ILE A 117 -4.00 -2.89 10.76
N ILE A 118 -3.53 -3.89 11.48
CA ILE A 118 -4.27 -4.51 12.57
C ILE A 118 -3.55 -4.18 13.88
N LYS A 119 -4.32 -3.65 14.84
CA LYS A 119 -3.88 -3.28 16.18
C LYS A 119 -4.71 -4.00 17.23
N ALA A 120 -4.14 -4.16 18.43
CA ALA A 120 -4.86 -4.72 19.56
C ALA A 120 -6.00 -3.79 20.00
N TYR A 121 -7.04 -4.33 20.64
CA TYR A 121 -8.16 -3.52 21.12
C TYR A 121 -7.75 -2.38 22.07
N HIS A 122 -6.76 -2.64 22.93
CA HIS A 122 -6.24 -1.70 23.92
C HIS A 122 -5.17 -0.74 23.37
N GLU A 123 -4.73 -0.92 22.12
CA GLU A 123 -3.77 -0.01 21.50
C GLU A 123 -4.46 1.27 21.04
N HIS A 124 -3.74 2.38 21.15
CA HIS A 124 -4.19 3.67 20.64
C HIS A 124 -4.22 3.64 19.10
N VAL A 125 -5.42 3.82 18.56
CA VAL A 125 -5.69 3.91 17.12
C VAL A 125 -5.76 5.37 16.66
N LEU A 126 -6.00 6.29 17.60
CA LEU A 126 -5.81 7.73 17.39
C LEU A 126 -4.40 8.11 17.82
N THR A 127 -3.71 8.87 16.98
CA THR A 127 -2.53 9.67 17.32
C THR A 127 -2.95 10.80 18.27
N ASP A 128 -2.00 11.34 19.05
CA ASP A 128 -2.21 12.45 19.99
C ASP A 128 -2.87 13.70 19.34
N ASP A 129 -2.72 13.86 18.02
CA ASP A 129 -3.34 14.92 17.21
C ASP A 129 -4.83 14.67 16.87
N GLY A 130 -5.46 13.63 17.42
CA GLY A 130 -6.83 13.25 17.13
C GLY A 130 -7.04 12.60 15.75
N LYS A 131 -5.96 12.36 15.00
CA LYS A 131 -5.98 11.70 13.69
C LYS A 131 -5.81 10.19 13.83
N LEU A 132 -6.36 9.43 12.89
CA LEU A 132 -6.17 7.98 12.85
C LEU A 132 -4.70 7.66 12.51
N ASP A 133 -4.05 6.84 13.33
CA ASP A 133 -2.66 6.43 13.12
C ASP A 133 -2.58 5.33 12.06
N ILE A 134 -2.43 5.75 10.81
CA ILE A 134 -2.31 4.90 9.62
C ILE A 134 -0.88 4.41 9.34
N TRP A 135 0.09 4.70 10.21
CA TRP A 135 1.51 4.45 9.94
C TRP A 135 2.16 3.51 10.94
N SER A 136 1.86 3.65 12.22
CA SER A 136 2.50 2.82 13.25
C SER A 136 1.96 1.39 13.24
N LYS A 137 2.90 0.44 13.37
CA LYS A 137 2.59 -0.98 13.56
C LYS A 137 2.04 -1.23 14.97
N SER A 138 1.32 -2.33 15.13
CA SER A 138 0.95 -2.83 16.46
C SER A 138 2.20 -3.15 17.29
N SER A 139 2.12 -2.97 18.61
CA SER A 139 3.17 -3.38 19.56
C SER A 139 3.28 -4.89 19.67
N HIS A 140 2.18 -5.61 19.44
CA HIS A 140 2.12 -7.06 19.61
C HIS A 140 2.51 -7.79 18.31
N GLN A 141 3.45 -8.72 18.43
CA GLN A 141 3.92 -9.52 17.28
C GLN A 141 2.81 -10.31 16.59
N VAL A 142 1.80 -10.78 17.34
CA VAL A 142 0.67 -11.53 16.76
C VAL A 142 -0.09 -10.66 15.75
N PHE A 143 -0.43 -9.42 16.12
CA PHE A 143 -1.15 -8.51 15.22
C PHE A 143 -0.28 -8.00 14.07
N GLN A 144 1.04 -7.86 14.27
CA GLN A 144 1.97 -7.62 13.17
C GLN A 144 1.93 -8.77 12.15
N LYS A 145 1.99 -10.02 12.62
CA LYS A 145 1.91 -11.19 11.76
C LYS A 145 0.58 -11.26 11.01
N VAL A 146 -0.55 -11.00 11.67
CA VAL A 146 -1.86 -10.97 10.98
C VAL A 146 -1.91 -9.85 9.93
N THR A 147 -1.31 -8.69 10.21
CA THR A 147 -1.19 -7.60 9.23
C THR A 147 -0.38 -8.03 8.00
N ASP A 148 0.72 -8.76 8.19
CA ASP A 148 1.52 -9.28 7.08
C ASP A 148 0.76 -10.33 6.26
N HIS A 149 -0.04 -11.18 6.90
CA HIS A 149 -0.89 -12.16 6.21
C HIS A 149 -1.99 -11.45 5.39
N ALA A 150 -2.64 -10.44 5.97
CA ALA A 150 -3.63 -9.62 5.27
C ALA A 150 -3.02 -8.90 4.06
N THR A 151 -1.81 -8.35 4.22
CA THR A 151 -1.07 -7.69 3.13
C THR A 151 -0.68 -8.68 2.03
N THR A 152 -0.28 -9.90 2.40
CA THR A 152 0.06 -10.96 1.43
C THR A 152 -1.18 -11.40 0.66
N ALA A 153 -2.31 -11.61 1.35
CA ALA A 153 -3.59 -11.92 0.72
C ALA A 153 -4.03 -10.81 -0.23
N LEU A 154 -3.90 -9.54 0.18
CA LEU A 154 -4.18 -8.38 -0.66
C LEU A 154 -3.44 -8.46 -2.00
N LEU A 155 -2.11 -8.64 -1.95
CA LEU A 155 -1.29 -8.74 -3.15
C LEU A 155 -1.65 -9.93 -4.04
N HIS A 156 -2.01 -11.06 -3.42
CA HIS A 156 -2.45 -12.25 -4.15
C HIS A 156 -3.76 -12.03 -4.91
N TYR A 157 -4.75 -11.36 -4.30
CA TYR A 157 -6.07 -11.14 -4.92
C TYR A 157 -6.15 -9.91 -5.84
N GLN A 158 -5.23 -8.95 -5.70
CA GLN A 158 -5.17 -7.77 -6.57
C GLN A 158 -4.55 -8.06 -7.95
N LEU A 159 -3.85 -9.17 -8.11
CA LEU A 159 -3.28 -9.58 -9.38
C LEU A 159 -4.31 -10.44 -10.15
N PRO A 160 -4.61 -10.11 -11.43
CA PRO A 160 -5.47 -10.96 -12.25
C PRO A 160 -4.83 -12.36 -12.37
N ARG A 161 -5.63 -13.40 -12.10
CA ARG A 161 -5.24 -14.80 -12.34
C ARG A 161 -5.06 -15.08 -13.83
#